data_AF-A0A9P6LRN6-F1
#
_entry.id   AF-A0A9P6LRN6-F1
#
_cell.length_a   1.000
_cell.length_b   1.000
_cell.length_c   1.000
_cell.angle_alpha   90.00
_cell.angle_beta   90.00
_cell.angle_gamma   90.00
#
_symmetry.space_group_name_H-M   'P 1'
#
loop_
_entity.id
_entity.type
_entity.pdbx_description
1 polymer ?
#
loop_
_entity_poly.entity_id
_entity_poly.type
_entity_poly.pdbx_seq_one_letter_code
_entity_poly.pdbx_strand_id
1 'polypeptide(L)'
;HLKRLDLGFENRWPRSFVDNYISEIDGEEYMAYEGPTPDTLDLSLESGLYQLEALRDLEMFGFEAIDHRISKREVEWMARSWPKLKLVYGLAKDCLYKLEPDMKKEN
;
A
#
# COMPACT_ATOMS: atom_id res chain seq x y z
N HIS A 1 23.85 6.90 -0.24
CA HIS A 1 23.14 5.63 0.01
C HIS A 1 21.82 5.94 0.70
N LEU A 2 20.69 5.68 0.03
CA LEU A 2 19.36 5.97 0.56
C LEU A 2 18.94 4.83 1.52
N LYS A 3 18.53 5.19 2.73
CA LYS A 3 18.11 4.23 3.77
C LYS A 3 16.59 4.16 3.99
N ARG A 4 15.89 5.21 3.63
CA ARG A 4 14.45 5.37 3.84
C ARG A 4 13.85 5.95 2.58
N LEU A 5 12.80 5.30 2.08
CA LEU A 5 12.00 5.78 0.97
C LEU A 5 10.54 5.75 1.42
N ASP A 6 9.93 6.92 1.50
CA ASP A 6 8.50 7.05 1.77
C ASP A 6 7.83 7.62 0.53
N LEU A 7 6.95 6.82 -0.05
CA LEU A 7 6.08 7.20 -1.14
C LEU A 7 4.71 7.44 -0.54
N GLY A 8 4.13 8.62 -0.74
CA GLY A 8 2.83 8.92 -0.16
C GLY A 8 2.94 9.19 1.34
N PHE A 9 2.67 10.44 1.70
CA PHE A 9 2.52 10.94 3.07
C PHE A 9 2.21 12.45 3.04
N GLU A 10 2.53 13.11 1.93
CA GLU A 10 2.28 14.55 1.78
C GLU A 10 0.82 14.79 1.36
N ASN A 11 -0.01 15.23 2.31
CA ASN A 11 -1.25 15.99 2.13
C ASN A 11 -2.53 15.29 1.61
N ARG A 12 -2.65 13.96 1.56
CA ARG A 12 -3.94 13.34 1.13
C ARG A 12 -5.01 13.20 2.22
N TRP A 13 -4.65 13.46 3.48
CA TRP A 13 -5.51 13.25 4.65
C TRP A 13 -6.92 13.89 4.58
N PRO A 14 -7.19 15.02 3.90
CA PRO A 14 -8.57 15.53 3.81
C PRO A 14 -9.31 15.18 2.51
N ARG A 15 -8.70 14.50 1.53
CA ARG A 15 -9.38 14.19 0.24
C ARG A 15 -9.81 12.74 0.11
N SER A 16 -8.98 11.79 0.56
CA SER A 16 -9.34 10.38 0.53
C SER A 16 -10.56 10.08 1.41
N PHE A 17 -10.67 10.66 2.62
CA PHE A 17 -11.83 10.42 3.48
C PHE A 17 -13.18 10.93 2.92
N VAL A 18 -13.18 11.88 1.98
CA VAL A 18 -14.40 12.55 1.50
C VAL A 18 -14.94 11.90 0.23
N ASP A 19 -14.08 11.28 -0.57
CA ASP A 19 -14.43 10.61 -1.84
C ASP A 19 -14.36 9.08 -1.75
N ASN A 20 -14.01 8.51 -0.58
CA ASN A 20 -13.95 7.06 -0.41
C ASN A 20 -15.35 6.45 -0.56
N TYR A 21 -15.44 5.50 -1.49
CA TYR A 21 -16.57 4.61 -1.67
C TYR A 21 -16.93 3.95 -0.33
N ILE A 22 -18.14 4.20 0.15
CA ILE A 22 -18.71 3.52 1.31
C ILE A 22 -19.35 2.24 0.78
N SER A 23 -18.84 1.08 1.15
CA SER A 23 -19.53 -0.20 0.91
C SER A 23 -20.52 -0.44 2.05
N GLU A 24 -21.75 -0.82 1.71
CA GLU A 24 -22.74 -1.26 2.70
C GLU A 24 -22.75 -2.79 2.73
N ILE A 25 -22.40 -3.37 3.89
CA ILE A 25 -22.45 -4.82 4.14
C ILE A 25 -23.35 -5.02 5.35
N ASP A 26 -24.45 -5.77 5.18
CA ASP A 26 -25.43 -6.05 6.24
C ASP A 26 -26.00 -4.79 6.95
N GLY A 27 -26.11 -3.67 6.23
CA GLY A 27 -26.62 -2.39 6.76
C GLY A 27 -25.60 -1.57 7.55
N GLU A 28 -24.34 -2.01 7.59
CA GLU A 28 -23.22 -1.27 8.17
C GLU A 28 -22.37 -0.65 7.05
N GLU A 29 -22.00 0.62 7.23
CA GLU A 29 -21.11 1.35 6.34
C GLU A 29 -19.64 1.00 6.63
N TYR A 30 -18.93 0.55 5.60
CA TYR A 30 -17.50 0.23 5.63
C TYR A 30 -16.72 1.18 4.73
N MET A 31 -15.50 1.48 5.15
CA MET A 31 -14.56 2.20 4.30
C MET A 31 -13.92 1.21 3.32
N ALA A 32 -14.15 1.41 2.02
CA ALA A 32 -13.49 0.64 0.97
C ALA A 32 -12.03 1.08 0.84
N TYR A 33 -11.18 0.54 1.71
CA TYR A 33 -9.74 0.80 1.73
C TYR A 33 -8.97 0.03 0.65
N GLU A 34 -9.60 -0.98 0.03
CA GLU A 34 -9.02 -1.75 -1.07
C GLU A 34 -9.22 -1.11 -2.45
N GLY A 35 -9.71 0.13 -2.50
CA GLY A 35 -9.86 0.88 -3.75
C GLY A 35 -8.56 1.57 -4.19
N PRO A 36 -8.21 1.54 -5.49
CA PRO A 36 -7.08 2.32 -5.99
C PRO A 36 -7.34 3.80 -5.70
N THR A 37 -6.40 4.48 -5.03
CA THR A 37 -6.49 5.94 -4.96
C THR A 37 -6.23 6.46 -6.37
N PRO A 38 -7.20 7.12 -7.04
CA PRO A 38 -7.00 7.61 -8.40
C PRO A 38 -5.83 8.59 -8.44
N ASP A 39 -5.17 8.67 -9.59
CA ASP A 39 -3.99 9.53 -9.82
C ASP A 39 -2.83 9.25 -8.84
N THR A 40 -2.65 8.00 -8.45
CA THR A 40 -1.48 7.55 -7.66
C THR A 40 -0.60 6.58 -8.42
N LEU A 41 0.62 6.40 -7.92
CA LEU A 41 1.58 5.49 -8.50
C LEU A 41 1.09 4.05 -8.31
N ASP A 42 0.87 3.30 -9.39
CA ASP A 42 0.70 1.85 -9.29
C ASP A 42 2.02 1.26 -8.76
N LEU A 43 1.99 0.67 -7.58
CA LEU A 43 3.17 0.09 -6.95
C LEU A 43 3.26 -1.43 -7.19
N SER A 44 3.57 -1.81 -8.43
CA SER A 44 3.76 -3.21 -8.85
C SER A 44 5.03 -3.41 -9.66
N LEU A 45 5.47 -4.66 -9.81
CA LEU A 45 6.61 -4.98 -10.67
C LEU A 45 6.31 -4.67 -12.14
N GLU A 46 5.07 -4.78 -12.56
CA GLU A 46 4.63 -4.53 -13.95
C GLU A 46 4.68 -3.04 -14.28
N SER A 47 4.32 -2.17 -13.34
CA SER A 47 4.34 -0.72 -13.52
C SER A 47 5.72 -0.07 -13.36
N GLY A 48 6.70 -0.77 -12.75
CA GLY A 48 8.09 -0.30 -12.71
C GLY A 48 8.77 -0.34 -11.34
N LEU A 49 8.19 -0.96 -10.32
CA LEU A 49 8.82 -1.12 -9.01
C LEU A 49 10.24 -1.72 -9.11
N TYR A 50 10.50 -2.57 -10.10
CA TYR A 50 11.82 -3.16 -10.36
C TYR A 50 12.94 -2.12 -10.58
N GLN A 51 12.60 -0.91 -11.04
CA GLN A 51 13.59 0.16 -11.27
C GLN A 51 14.28 0.61 -9.97
N LEU A 52 13.67 0.31 -8.83
CA LEU A 52 14.21 0.61 -7.50
C LEU A 52 15.16 -0.49 -6.98
N GLU A 53 15.47 -1.53 -7.77
CA GLU A 53 16.35 -2.63 -7.34
C GLU A 53 17.72 -2.16 -6.84
N ALA A 54 18.24 -1.07 -7.42
CA ALA A 54 19.56 -0.54 -7.07
C ALA A 54 19.66 0.01 -5.63
N LEU A 55 18.54 0.17 -4.91
CA LEU A 55 18.49 0.66 -3.54
C LEU A 55 18.90 -0.42 -2.52
N ARG A 56 20.12 -0.97 -2.64
CA ARG A 56 20.63 -2.08 -1.82
C ARG A 56 20.81 -1.74 -0.34
N ASP A 57 20.84 -0.46 0.00
CA ASP A 57 20.95 0.04 1.38
C ASP A 57 19.62 0.46 2.00
N LEU A 58 18.50 0.22 1.31
CA LEU A 58 17.18 0.56 1.80
C LEU A 58 16.86 -0.27 3.06
N GLU A 59 16.52 0.42 4.14
CA GLU A 59 16.13 -0.18 5.43
C GLU A 59 14.62 -0.03 5.70
N MET A 60 13.99 1.02 5.17
CA MET A 60 12.59 1.35 5.39
C MET A 60 11.89 1.75 4.10
N PHE A 61 10.71 1.19 3.87
CA PHE A 61 9.86 1.51 2.73
C PHE A 61 8.41 1.79 3.15
N GLY A 62 7.95 3.02 2.94
CA GLY A 62 6.57 3.45 3.18
C GLY A 62 5.83 3.72 1.86
N PHE A 63 4.55 3.36 1.80
CA PHE A 63 3.68 3.58 0.61
C PHE A 63 2.24 4.00 0.96
N GLU A 64 2.02 4.76 2.04
CA GLU A 64 0.67 5.09 2.51
C GLU A 64 -0.14 5.92 1.50
N ALA A 65 -1.44 5.61 1.37
CA ALA A 65 -2.38 6.32 0.48
C ALA A 65 -1.92 6.33 -1.01
N ILE A 66 -1.40 5.19 -1.46
CA ILE A 66 -1.04 4.88 -2.84
C ILE A 66 -1.79 3.62 -3.26
N ASP A 67 -2.19 3.53 -4.54
CA ASP A 67 -2.66 2.28 -5.16
C ASP A 67 -1.54 1.23 -5.18
N HIS A 68 -1.45 0.48 -4.07
CA HIS A 68 -0.47 -0.57 -3.94
C HIS A 68 -1.06 -1.91 -4.40
N ARG A 69 -0.53 -2.44 -5.50
CA ARG A 69 -0.80 -3.82 -5.94
C ARG A 69 0.26 -4.78 -5.44
N ILE A 70 0.69 -4.60 -4.20
CA ILE A 70 1.71 -5.42 -3.56
C ILE A 70 1.09 -6.78 -3.26
N SER A 71 1.39 -7.76 -4.11
CA SER A 71 1.09 -9.16 -3.86
C SER A 71 2.28 -9.86 -3.20
N LYS A 72 2.12 -11.17 -2.94
CA LYS A 72 3.23 -12.02 -2.50
C LYS A 72 4.45 -11.93 -3.44
N ARG A 73 4.23 -11.77 -4.75
CA ARG A 73 5.30 -11.66 -5.75
C ARG A 73 6.17 -10.42 -5.53
N GLU A 74 5.55 -9.27 -5.27
CA GLU A 74 6.23 -8.01 -4.96
C GLU A 74 7.02 -8.13 -3.66
N VAL A 75 6.42 -8.72 -2.60
CA VAL A 75 7.10 -8.92 -1.31
C VAL A 75 8.34 -9.81 -1.45
N GLU A 76 8.24 -10.92 -2.17
CA GLU A 76 9.39 -11.80 -2.45
C GLU A 76 10.48 -11.09 -3.26
N TRP A 77 10.08 -10.24 -4.22
CA TRP A 77 11.04 -9.42 -4.95
C TRP A 77 11.72 -8.39 -4.06
N MET A 78 10.99 -7.70 -3.17
CA MET A 78 11.54 -6.71 -2.23
C MET A 78 12.58 -7.36 -1.32
N ALA A 79 12.27 -8.54 -0.75
CA ALA A 79 13.18 -9.26 0.13
C ALA A 79 14.50 -9.67 -0.57
N ARG A 80 14.44 -10.02 -1.86
CA ARG A 80 15.65 -10.34 -2.65
C ARG A 80 16.42 -9.10 -3.09
N SER A 81 15.70 -8.04 -3.46
CA SER A 81 16.28 -6.84 -4.06
C SER A 81 16.87 -5.89 -3.02
N TRP A 82 16.26 -5.79 -1.85
CA TRP A 82 16.63 -4.90 -0.77
C TRP A 82 17.05 -5.71 0.47
N PRO A 83 18.27 -6.26 0.49
CA PRO A 83 18.71 -7.21 1.52
C PRO A 83 18.82 -6.59 2.93
N LYS A 84 18.79 -5.25 3.04
CA LYS A 84 18.81 -4.52 4.32
C LYS A 84 17.42 -4.04 4.76
N LEU A 85 16.37 -4.36 4.01
CA LEU A 85 15.01 -3.93 4.32
C LEU A 85 14.55 -4.55 5.65
N LYS A 86 14.13 -3.69 6.58
CA LYS A 86 13.70 -4.07 7.94
C LYS A 86 12.22 -3.80 8.17
N LEU A 87 11.69 -2.74 7.55
CA LEU A 87 10.33 -2.29 7.78
C LEU A 87 9.66 -1.92 6.46
N VAL A 88 8.45 -2.42 6.29
CA VAL A 88 7.50 -2.04 5.24
C VAL A 88 6.22 -1.59 5.91
N TYR A 89 5.69 -0.43 5.53
CA TYR A 89 4.50 0.15 6.13
C TYR A 89 3.69 0.97 5.12
N GLY A 90 2.47 1.37 5.49
CA GLY A 90 1.53 2.05 4.59
C GLY A 90 0.24 1.28 4.33
N LEU A 91 0.09 0.10 4.93
CA LEU A 91 -1.18 -0.60 5.08
C LEU A 91 -1.88 -0.05 6.33
N ALA A 92 -2.84 0.88 6.17
CA ALA A 92 -3.59 1.48 7.28
C ALA A 92 -4.68 0.54 7.84
N LYS A 93 -4.39 -0.77 7.91
CA LYS A 93 -5.34 -1.77 8.43
C LYS A 93 -5.63 -1.61 9.91
N ASP A 94 -4.67 -1.06 10.67
CA ASP A 94 -4.77 -0.97 12.13
C ASP A 94 -5.33 0.38 12.64
N CYS A 95 -5.41 1.40 11.78
CA CYS A 95 -5.80 2.76 12.17
C CYS A 95 -7.19 3.18 11.69
N LEU A 96 -7.82 2.38 10.82
CA LEU A 96 -9.12 2.69 10.23
C LEU A 96 -10.20 1.81 10.88
N TYR A 97 -11.17 2.48 11.51
CA TYR A 97 -12.37 1.84 12.06
C TYR A 97 -13.28 1.40 10.90
N LYS A 98 -13.80 0.15 10.95
CA LYS A 98 -14.72 -0.41 9.93
C LYS A 98 -14.15 -0.51 8.51
N LEU A 99 -12.96 -1.10 8.38
CA LEU A 99 -12.48 -1.56 7.07
C LEU A 99 -13.31 -2.73 6.56
N GLU A 100 -13.60 -2.74 5.26
CA GLU A 100 -14.14 -3.92 4.59
C GLU A 100 -13.19 -5.11 4.83
N PRO A 101 -13.67 -6.22 5.41
CA PRO A 101 -12.81 -7.36 5.67
C PRO A 101 -12.32 -7.97 4.35
N ASP A 102 -11.01 -8.27 4.26
CA ASP A 102 -10.43 -9.00 3.12
C ASP A 102 -11.32 -10.22 2.83
N MET A 103 -11.93 -10.27 1.65
CA MET A 103 -12.74 -11.43 1.27
C MET A 103 -11.86 -12.67 1.32
N LYS A 104 -12.16 -13.59 2.24
CA LYS A 104 -11.53 -14.91 2.25
C LYS A 104 -11.86 -15.55 0.90
N LYS A 105 -10.86 -15.69 0.04
CA LYS A 105 -10.97 -16.56 -1.13
C LYS A 105 -11.23 -17.96 -0.57
N GLU A 106 -12.47 -18.43 -0.71
CA GLU A 106 -12.79 -19.83 -0.45
C GLU A 106 -11.92 -20.68 -1.38
N ASN A 107 -11.18 -21.63 -0.78
CA ASN A 107 -10.33 -22.59 -1.49
C ASN A 107 -11.18 -23.67 -2.14
#